data_AF-W0QGG7-F1
#
_entry.id   AF-W0QGG7-F1
#
_cell.length_a   1.000
_cell.length_b   1.000
_cell.length_c   1.000
_cell.angle_alpha   90.00
_cell.angle_beta   90.00
_cell.angle_gamma   90.00
#
_symmetry.space_group_name_H-M   'P 1'
#
loop_
_entity.id
_entity.type
_entity.pdbx_description
1 polymer ?
#
loop_
_entity_poly.entity_id
_entity_poly.type
_entity_poly.pdbx_seq_one_letter_code
_entity_poly.pdbx_strand_id
1 'polypeptide(L)' 'MITQAMNPLQQAEPLYKVIAYIEHQGEPLLLAINQPHRQVWQIARKGMDENPATVSVRVMKQGGKDD' A
#
# COMPACT_ATOMS: atom_id res chain seq x y z
N MET A 1 -26.77 -32.60 16.80
CA MET A 1 -26.23 -31.29 17.24
C MET A 1 -24.83 -31.17 16.66
N ILE A 2 -24.62 -30.34 15.64
CA ILE A 2 -23.27 -29.98 15.18
C ILE A 2 -23.31 -28.48 14.93
N THR A 3 -22.88 -27.72 15.94
CA THR A 3 -22.65 -26.28 15.82
C THR A 3 -21.31 -26.13 15.10
N GLN A 4 -21.37 -25.72 13.84
CA GLN A 4 -20.20 -25.40 13.03
C GLN A 4 -19.48 -24.24 13.71
N ALA A 5 -18.22 -24.47 14.10
CA ALA A 5 -17.38 -23.47 14.72
C ALA A 5 -17.20 -22.30 13.76
N MET A 6 -17.55 -21.12 14.27
CA MET A 6 -17.43 -19.83 13.60
C MET A 6 -15.99 -19.65 13.12
N ASN A 7 -15.79 -19.39 11.83
CA ASN A 7 -14.51 -18.89 11.32
C ASN A 7 -14.06 -17.76 12.25
N PRO A 8 -12.85 -17.80 12.87
CA PRO A 8 -12.32 -16.58 13.45
C PRO A 8 -12.25 -15.59 12.30
N LEU A 9 -12.86 -14.41 12.48
CA LEU A 9 -12.74 -13.28 11.57
C LEU A 9 -11.28 -13.18 11.15
N GLN A 10 -10.93 -13.71 9.96
CA GLN A 10 -9.64 -13.49 9.36
C GLN A 10 -9.66 -12.01 9.04
N GLN A 11 -9.19 -11.22 9.99
CA GLN A 11 -9.09 -9.79 9.91
C GLN A 11 -8.20 -9.53 8.71
N ALA A 12 -8.82 -9.27 7.55
CA ALA A 12 -8.11 -9.09 6.30
C ALA A 12 -7.03 -8.04 6.55
N GLU A 13 -5.77 -8.42 6.32
CA GLU A 13 -4.66 -7.51 6.57
C GLU A 13 -4.92 -6.19 5.83
N PRO A 14 -4.75 -5.04 6.48
CA PRO A 14 -4.95 -3.77 5.82
C PRO A 14 -4.01 -3.69 4.62
N LEU A 15 -4.58 -3.45 3.45
CA LEU A 15 -3.81 -3.20 2.24
C LEU A 15 -3.43 -1.73 2.16
N TYR A 16 -2.32 -1.48 1.49
CA TYR A 16 -1.73 -0.15 1.37
C TYR A 16 -1.36 0.14 -0.09
N LYS A 17 -1.22 1.43 -0.38
CA LYS A 17 -0.70 1.96 -1.63
C LYS A 17 0.47 2.92 -1.37
N VAL A 18 1.40 2.99 -2.33
CA VAL A 18 2.54 3.93 -2.34
C VAL A 18 2.35 4.90 -3.49
N ILE A 19 2.44 6.19 -3.18
CA ILE A 19 2.50 7.25 -4.16
C ILE A 19 3.84 7.97 -4.02
N ALA A 20 4.59 8.06 -5.10
CA ALA A 20 5.79 8.88 -5.21
C ALA A 20 5.47 10.23 -5.84
N TYR A 21 6.12 11.26 -5.34
CA TYR A 21 6.11 12.60 -5.91
C TYR A 21 7.49 12.81 -6.53
N ILE A 22 7.52 13.10 -7.82
CA ILE A 22 8.74 13.26 -8.60
C ILE A 22 8.92 14.74 -8.92
N GLU A 23 10.13 15.24 -8.72
CA GLU A 23 10.49 16.60 -9.08
C GLU A 23 10.23 16.84 -10.56
N HIS A 24 9.59 17.97 -10.91
CA HIS A 24 9.26 18.35 -12.29
C HIS A 24 8.24 17.46 -13.03
N GLN A 25 7.79 16.36 -12.43
CA GLN A 25 6.62 15.60 -12.88
C GLN A 25 5.41 16.13 -12.09
N GLY A 26 4.61 16.99 -12.72
CA GLY A 26 3.45 17.62 -12.06
C GLY A 26 2.38 16.63 -11.55
N GLU A 27 2.50 15.35 -11.89
CA GLU A 27 1.61 14.28 -11.48
C GLU A 27 2.33 13.26 -10.58
N PRO A 28 1.68 12.81 -9.48
CA PRO A 28 2.24 11.79 -8.61
C PRO A 28 2.25 10.41 -9.28
N LEU A 29 3.35 9.67 -9.12
CA LEU A 29 3.52 8.33 -9.64
C LEU A 29 3.02 7.28 -8.64
N LEU A 30 2.12 6.41 -9.07
CA LEU A 30 1.71 5.25 -8.27
C LEU A 30 2.77 4.15 -8.36
N LEU A 31 3.46 3.88 -7.25
CA LEU A 31 4.49 2.82 -7.20
C LEU A 31 3.91 1.46 -6.84
N ALA A 32 2.86 1.43 -6.00
CA ALA A 32 2.20 0.20 -5.60
C ALA A 32 0.78 0.43 -5.09
N ILE A 33 -0.06 -0.59 -5.24
CA ILE A 33 -1.44 -0.66 -4.73
C ILE A 33 -1.74 -2.08 -4.27
N ASN A 34 -2.69 -2.25 -3.34
CA ASN A 34 -3.10 -3.54 -2.78
C ASN A 34 -1.94 -4.35 -2.17
N GLN A 35 -0.96 -3.69 -1.54
CA GLN A 35 0.19 -4.36 -0.94
C GLN A 35 0.09 -4.45 0.59
N PRO A 36 0.58 -5.54 1.21
CA PRO A 36 0.66 -5.65 2.66
C PRO A 36 1.69 -4.66 3.22
N HIS A 37 1.54 -4.31 4.50
CA HIS A 37 2.36 -3.29 5.16
C HIS A 37 3.87 -3.51 4.99
N ARG A 38 4.36 -4.74 5.08
CA ARG A 38 5.79 -5.01 4.91
C ARG A 38 6.28 -4.71 3.49
N GLN A 39 5.55 -5.17 2.47
CA GLN A 39 5.93 -4.96 1.07
C GLN A 39 5.83 -3.48 0.68
N VAL A 40 4.82 -2.76 1.17
CA VAL A 40 4.59 -1.36 0.81
C VAL A 40 5.77 -0.46 1.22
N TRP A 41 6.39 -0.72 2.37
CA TRP A 41 7.59 0.00 2.82
C TRP A 41 8.84 -0.36 2.03
N GLN A 42 8.98 -1.63 1.61
CA GLN A 42 10.08 -2.04 0.74
C GLN A 42 9.98 -1.34 -0.63
N ILE A 43 8.77 -1.27 -1.19
CA ILE A 43 8.52 -0.59 -2.47
C ILE A 43 8.74 0.92 -2.35
N ALA A 44 8.27 1.55 -1.27
CA ALA A 44 8.51 2.98 -1.02
C ALA A 44 10.01 3.30 -0.96
N ARG A 45 10.79 2.48 -0.25
CA ARG A 45 12.25 2.65 -0.18
C ARG A 45 12.92 2.42 -1.53
N LYS A 46 12.52 1.38 -2.26
CA LYS A 46 13.02 1.09 -3.60
C LYS A 46 12.73 2.23 -4.58
N GLY A 47 11.54 2.82 -4.51
CA GLY A 47 11.16 3.95 -5.36
C GLY A 47 12.00 5.21 -5.13
N MET A 48 12.44 5.47 -3.90
CA MET A 48 13.40 6.55 -3.61
C MET A 48 14.82 6.23 -4.08
N ASP A 49 15.22 4.96 -4.01
CA ASP A 49 16.57 4.52 -4.39
C ASP A 49 16.76 4.46 -5.92
N GLU A 50 15.77 3.92 -6.63
CA GLU A 50 15.80 3.75 -8.09
C GLU A 50 15.56 5.05 -8.87
N ASN A 51 14.87 6.02 -8.26
CA ASN A 51 14.55 7.28 -8.92
C ASN A 51 15.02 8.48 -8.09
N PRO A 52 16.19 9.06 -8.44
CA PRO A 52 16.77 10.19 -7.70
C PRO A 52 15.94 11.48 -7.82
N ALA A 53 15.02 11.55 -8.80
CA ALA A 53 14.07 12.66 -8.90
C ALA A 53 12.87 12.51 -7.95
N THR A 54 12.75 11.40 -7.21
CA THR A 54 11.69 11.24 -6.21
C THR A 54 11.96 12.13 -5.01
N VAL A 55 11.14 13.16 -4.84
CA VAL A 55 11.26 14.11 -3.71
C VAL A 55 10.56 13.60 -2.45
N SER A 56 9.54 12.76 -2.60
CA SER A 56 8.73 12.28 -1.50
C SER A 56 7.99 11.00 -1.86
N VAL A 57 7.78 10.12 -0.88
CA VAL A 57 6.91 8.95 -0.99
C VAL A 57 5.87 8.97 0.12
N ARG A 58 4.63 8.67 -0.21
CA ARG A 58 3.52 8.56 0.74
C ARG A 58 2.93 7.16 0.71
N VAL A 59 2.97 6.50 1.86
CA VAL A 59 2.29 5.24 2.11
C VAL A 59 0.92 5.54 2.70
N MET A 60 -0.14 5.02 2.10
CA MET A 60 -1.52 5.23 2.56
C MET A 60 -2.24 3.90 2.68
N LYS A 61 -3.00 3.70 3.77
CA LYS A 61 -3.92 2.56 3.88
C LYS A 61 -4.95 2.70 2.76
N GLN A 62 -5.08 1.66 1.95
CA GLN A 62 -6.16 1.54 1.01
C GLN A 62 -7.39 1.20 1.83
N GLY A 63 -8.21 2.22 2.11
CA GLY A 63 -9.52 1.99 2.67
C GLY A 63 -10.27 1.07 1.73
N GLY A 64 -10.60 -0.14 2.19
CA GLY A 64 -11.58 -0.98 1.51
C GLY A 64 -12.89 -0.23 1.56
N LYS A 65 -13.19 0.51 0.49
CA LYS A 65 -14.56 0.88 0.19
C LYS A 65 -15.15 -0.33 -0.55
N ASP A 66 -15.42 -1.38 0.23
CA ASP A 66 -16.53 -2.28 -0.05
C ASP A 66 -17.75 -1.55 0.51
N ASP A 67 -18.35 -0.71 -0.33
CA ASP A 67 -19.72 -0.22 -0.23
C ASP A 67 -20.36 -0.42 -1.61
#